data_AF-B7X111-F1
#
_entry.id   AF-B7X111-F1
#
_cell.length_a   1.000
_cell.length_b   1.000
_cell.length_c   1.000
_cell.angle_alpha   90.00
_cell.angle_beta   90.00
_cell.angle_gamma   90.00
#
_symmetry.space_group_name_H-M   'P 1'
#
loop_
_entity.id
_entity.type
_entity.pdbx_description
1 polymer ?
#
loop_
_entity_poly.entity_id
_entity_poly.type
_entity_poly.pdbx_seq_one_letter_code
_entity_poly.pdbx_strand_id
1 'polypeptide(L)'
;MALYIIKHLKAPWPKGAKVGDIIEFDVLPGWAAGKCELGGSQPTVFADQEVSGDGSGEALAPADPEAAKIAAALAAADEQARRELNARVLAAEQQLAAAKADLEASLSREATLQGHLTDAQKLNEAAAGELEKVREQVADLQAQLTAAKSETKAAKK
;
A
#
# COMPACT_ATOMS: atom_id res chain seq x y z
N MET A 1 60.95 10.10 -9.01
CA MET A 1 59.59 10.17 -9.55
C MET A 1 59.12 8.77 -9.90
N ALA A 2 57.88 8.43 -9.55
CA ALA A 2 57.31 7.12 -9.83
C ALA A 2 56.44 7.21 -11.10
N LEU A 3 56.60 6.23 -12.00
CA LEU A 3 55.82 6.11 -13.22
C LEU A 3 54.66 5.15 -13.00
N TYR A 4 53.48 5.54 -13.49
CA TYR A 4 52.25 4.78 -13.33
C TYR A 4 51.53 4.58 -14.67
N ILE A 5 51.01 3.38 -14.90
CA ILE A 5 50.22 3.02 -16.09
C ILE A 5 48.74 3.16 -15.78
N ILE A 6 48.01 3.96 -16.57
CA ILE A 6 46.57 4.18 -16.40
C ILE A 6 45.80 2.91 -16.79
N LYS A 7 44.99 2.39 -15.86
CA LYS A 7 44.08 1.25 -16.12
C LYS A 7 42.64 1.67 -16.37
N HIS A 8 42.20 2.76 -15.74
CA HIS A 8 40.80 3.18 -15.77
C HIS A 8 40.68 4.68 -15.99
N LEU A 9 39.87 5.09 -16.98
CA LEU A 9 39.60 6.51 -17.29
C LEU A 9 38.53 7.16 -16.41
N LYS A 10 38.16 6.51 -15.30
CA LYS A 10 37.16 7.01 -14.33
C LYS A 10 37.78 7.94 -13.29
N ALA A 11 38.83 8.66 -13.68
CA ALA A 11 39.57 9.59 -12.86
C ALA A 11 39.82 10.86 -13.69
N PRO A 12 40.12 11.97 -13.02
CA PRO A 12 40.34 13.24 -13.70
C PRO A 12 41.76 13.25 -14.30
N TRP A 13 41.96 12.47 -15.36
CA TRP A 13 43.23 12.38 -16.07
C TRP A 13 43.45 13.58 -17.00
N PRO A 14 44.70 13.89 -17.38
CA PRO A 14 45.01 14.90 -18.40
C PRO A 14 44.25 14.67 -19.70
N LYS A 15 43.99 15.75 -20.44
CA LYS A 15 43.17 15.70 -21.64
C LYS A 15 43.86 14.85 -22.72
N GLY A 16 43.16 13.82 -23.17
CA GLY A 16 43.68 12.87 -24.17
C GLY A 16 44.40 11.65 -23.59
N ALA A 17 44.45 11.51 -22.26
CA ALA A 17 44.94 10.31 -21.61
C ALA A 17 44.05 9.10 -21.94
N LYS A 18 44.68 7.96 -22.22
CA LYS A 18 44.04 6.68 -22.52
C LYS A 18 44.53 5.57 -21.57
N VAL A 19 43.77 4.49 -21.50
CA VAL A 19 44.23 3.27 -20.82
C VAL A 19 45.53 2.79 -21.47
N GLY A 20 46.54 2.50 -20.66
CA GLY A 20 47.88 2.13 -21.10
C GLY A 20 48.88 3.29 -21.19
N ASP A 21 48.44 4.54 -21.02
CA ASP A 21 49.38 5.67 -20.93
C ASP A 21 50.14 5.65 -19.61
N ILE A 22 51.39 6.13 -19.67
CA ILE A 22 52.30 6.25 -18.54
C ILE A 22 52.30 7.70 -18.07
N ILE A 23 51.95 7.92 -16.81
CA ILE A 23 51.94 9.22 -16.16
C ILE A 23 52.96 9.24 -15.02
N GLU A 24 53.60 10.38 -14.84
CA GLU A 24 54.59 10.61 -13.79
C GLU A 24 53.95 11.34 -12.61
N PHE A 25 54.18 10.83 -11.40
CA PHE A 25 53.80 11.50 -10.16
C PHE A 25 54.97 11.52 -9.18
N ASP A 26 55.13 12.65 -8.48
CA ASP A 26 56.02 12.76 -7.32
C ASP A 26 55.42 12.02 -6.11
N VAL A 27 54.12 12.22 -5.87
CA VAL A 27 53.33 11.51 -4.86
C VAL A 27 52.02 11.09 -5.51
N LEU A 28 51.67 9.81 -5.40
CA LEU A 28 50.45 9.28 -6.00
C LEU A 28 49.20 9.93 -5.37
N PRO A 29 48.38 10.68 -6.14
CA PRO A 29 47.19 11.30 -5.61
C PRO A 29 46.13 10.27 -5.19
N GLY A 30 45.35 10.58 -4.15
CA GLY A 30 44.29 9.68 -3.66
C GLY A 30 43.24 9.32 -4.71
N TRP A 31 42.94 10.21 -5.66
CA TRP A 31 41.99 9.95 -6.74
C TRP A 31 42.51 8.95 -7.80
N ALA A 32 43.83 8.81 -7.91
CA ALA A 32 44.53 7.93 -8.85
C ALA A 32 44.79 6.55 -8.24
N ALA A 33 44.75 6.42 -6.91
CA ALA A 33 44.93 5.16 -6.19
C ALA A 33 43.94 4.10 -6.69
N GLY A 34 44.45 2.94 -7.08
CA GLY A 34 43.67 1.82 -7.64
C GLY A 34 43.23 2.00 -9.11
N LYS A 35 43.48 3.16 -9.72
CA LYS A 35 43.14 3.44 -11.13
C LYS A 35 44.36 3.41 -12.05
N CYS A 36 45.56 3.40 -11.49
CA CYS A 36 46.82 3.15 -12.16
C CYS A 36 47.68 2.16 -11.37
N GLU A 37 48.66 1.56 -12.03
CA GLU A 37 49.64 0.66 -11.41
C GLU A 37 51.06 1.18 -11.60
N LEU A 38 51.98 0.85 -10.69
CA LEU A 38 53.39 1.23 -10.82
C LEU A 38 54.01 0.51 -12.03
N GLY A 39 54.55 1.26 -12.98
CA GLY A 39 55.14 0.71 -14.19
C GLY A 39 55.38 1.73 -15.31
N GLY A 40 56.13 1.32 -16.32
CA GLY A 40 56.50 2.16 -17.46
C GLY A 40 57.99 2.53 -17.46
N SER A 41 58.50 2.89 -18.64
CA SER A 41 59.89 3.29 -18.85
C SER A 41 60.06 4.79 -19.08
N GLN A 42 59.06 5.46 -19.66
CA GLN A 42 59.02 6.90 -19.91
C GLN A 42 57.58 7.43 -19.85
N PRO A 43 57.34 8.65 -19.34
CA PRO A 43 56.00 9.25 -19.32
C PRO A 43 55.52 9.54 -20.74
N THR A 44 54.29 9.11 -21.05
CA THR A 44 53.59 9.45 -22.30
C THR A 44 52.61 10.59 -22.11
N VAL A 45 52.25 10.91 -20.86
CA VAL A 45 51.37 12.01 -20.49
C VAL A 45 51.96 12.75 -19.29
N PHE A 46 52.03 14.08 -19.39
CA PHE A 46 52.54 14.95 -18.32
C PHE A 46 51.37 15.48 -17.48
N ALA A 47 51.51 15.42 -16.15
CA ALA A 47 50.49 15.84 -15.19
C ALA A 47 50.27 17.36 -15.13
N ASP A 48 51.06 18.16 -15.89
CA ASP A 48 50.98 19.62 -15.92
C ASP A 48 49.80 20.20 -16.73
N GLN A 49 48.94 19.35 -17.31
CA GLN A 49 47.67 19.83 -17.88
C GLN A 49 46.62 19.96 -16.78
N GLU A 50 46.11 21.19 -16.60
CA GLU A 50 45.07 21.54 -15.63
C GLU A 50 43.93 20.52 -15.61
N VAL A 51 43.81 19.84 -14.47
CA VAL A 51 42.73 18.92 -14.16
C VAL A 51 41.70 19.69 -13.32
N SER A 52 40.58 20.11 -13.93
CA SER A 52 39.45 20.68 -13.17
C SER A 52 38.67 19.57 -12.47
N GLY A 53 39.03 19.30 -11.22
CA GLY A 53 38.26 18.47 -10.29
C GLY A 53 38.74 18.72 -8.86
N ASP A 54 37.83 18.97 -7.93
CA ASP A 54 38.11 19.29 -6.52
C ASP A 54 38.55 18.08 -5.67
N GLY A 55 38.58 16.88 -6.27
CA GLY A 55 39.04 15.65 -5.63
C GLY A 55 38.09 15.09 -4.55
N SER A 56 36.89 15.65 -4.38
CA SER A 56 35.96 15.30 -3.29
C SER A 56 35.15 14.03 -3.56
N GLY A 57 35.02 13.62 -4.82
CA GLY A 57 34.16 12.50 -5.21
C GLY A 57 32.67 12.86 -5.24
N GLU A 58 32.31 14.10 -4.94
CA GLU A 58 30.97 14.63 -5.20
C GLU A 58 30.80 14.88 -6.70
N ALA A 59 29.54 14.78 -7.16
CA ALA A 59 29.21 15.19 -8.52
C ALA A 59 29.50 16.70 -8.62
N LEU A 60 30.39 17.08 -9.54
CA LEU A 60 30.65 18.48 -9.86
C LEU A 60 29.30 19.20 -10.04
N ALA A 61 29.14 20.32 -9.34
CA ALA A 61 27.98 21.18 -9.54
C ALA A 61 27.80 21.41 -11.04
N PRO A 62 26.58 21.30 -11.60
CA PRO A 62 26.37 21.55 -13.01
C PRO A 62 26.93 22.93 -13.34
N ALA A 63 27.92 22.98 -14.21
CA ALA A 63 28.55 24.23 -14.65
C ALA A 63 27.54 25.17 -15.35
N ASP A 64 26.39 24.60 -15.75
CA ASP A 64 25.29 25.28 -16.40
C ASP A 64 24.14 25.58 -15.40
N PRO A 65 23.77 26.86 -15.20
CA PRO A 65 22.63 27.24 -14.36
C PRO A 65 21.28 26.66 -14.84
N GLU A 66 21.16 26.26 -16.10
CA GLU A 66 19.97 25.62 -16.65
C GLU A 66 19.84 24.17 -16.17
N ALA A 67 20.95 23.43 -16.14
CA ALA A 67 20.98 22.07 -15.57
C ALA A 67 20.67 22.06 -14.06
N ALA A 68 21.11 23.09 -13.32
CA ALA A 68 20.76 23.23 -11.90
C ALA A 68 19.24 23.45 -11.68
N LYS A 69 18.59 24.26 -12.53
CA LYS A 69 17.14 24.50 -12.46
C LYS A 69 16.34 23.24 -12.78
N ILE A 70 16.78 22.45 -13.76
CA ILE A 70 16.14 21.17 -14.12
C ILE A 70 16.23 20.19 -12.95
N ALA A 71 17.40 20.05 -12.33
CA ALA A 71 17.57 19.19 -11.16
C ALA A 71 16.70 19.62 -9.97
N ALA A 72 16.61 20.93 -9.70
CA ALA A 72 15.74 21.46 -8.66
C ALA A 72 14.25 21.22 -8.96
N ALA A 73 13.84 21.36 -10.22
CA ALA A 73 12.46 21.10 -10.64
C ALA A 73 12.08 19.61 -10.50
N LEU A 74 12.98 18.70 -10.84
CA LEU A 74 12.79 17.25 -10.65
C LEU A 74 12.65 16.90 -9.17
N ALA A 75 13.54 17.42 -8.30
CA ALA A 75 13.45 17.18 -6.86
C ALA A 75 12.15 17.73 -6.24
N ALA A 76 11.68 18.89 -6.73
CA ALA A 76 10.39 19.45 -6.30
C ALA A 76 9.21 18.59 -6.77
N ALA A 77 9.27 18.06 -7.99
CA ALA A 77 8.24 17.16 -8.53
C ALA A 77 8.18 15.83 -7.76
N ASP A 78 9.34 15.24 -7.42
CA ASP A 78 9.41 14.01 -6.62
C ASP A 78 8.85 14.21 -5.21
N GLU A 79 9.17 15.33 -4.57
CA GLU A 79 8.63 15.66 -3.24
C GLU A 79 7.12 15.92 -3.32
N GLN A 80 6.62 16.55 -4.38
CA GLN A 80 5.18 16.70 -4.61
C GLN A 80 4.50 15.32 -4.78
N ALA A 81 5.05 14.45 -5.61
CA ALA A 81 4.52 13.10 -5.81
C ALA A 81 4.49 12.30 -4.51
N ARG A 82 5.53 12.44 -3.67
CA ARG A 82 5.59 11.79 -2.35
C ARG A 82 4.51 12.31 -1.40
N ARG A 83 4.26 13.62 -1.39
CA ARG A 83 3.17 14.23 -0.60
C ARG A 83 1.81 13.76 -1.05
N GLU A 84 1.57 13.72 -2.36
CA GLU A 84 0.32 13.23 -2.93
C GLU A 84 0.09 11.74 -2.61
N LEU A 85 1.13 10.92 -2.71
CA LEU A 85 1.07 9.51 -2.32
C LEU A 85 0.75 9.35 -0.83
N ASN A 86 1.44 10.08 0.05
CA ASN A 86 1.17 10.05 1.49
C ASN A 86 -0.26 10.49 1.82
N ALA A 87 -0.77 11.53 1.13
CA ALA A 87 -2.15 11.98 1.30
C ALA A 87 -3.17 10.91 0.85
N ARG A 88 -2.90 10.20 -0.25
CA ARG A 88 -3.74 9.09 -0.73
C ARG A 88 -3.72 7.90 0.22
N VAL A 89 -2.56 7.56 0.77
CA VAL A 89 -2.44 6.47 1.76
C VAL A 89 -3.25 6.82 3.01
N LEU A 90 -3.10 8.03 3.55
CA LEU A 90 -3.87 8.46 4.72
C LEU A 90 -5.39 8.44 4.45
N ALA A 91 -5.82 8.90 3.27
CA ALA A 91 -7.22 8.86 2.88
C ALA A 91 -7.74 7.41 2.76
N ALA A 92 -6.95 6.50 2.19
CA ALA A 92 -7.30 5.09 2.09
C ALA A 92 -7.38 4.41 3.47
N GLU A 93 -6.47 4.72 4.39
CA GLU A 93 -6.51 4.22 5.77
C GLU A 93 -7.77 4.69 6.51
N GLN A 94 -8.15 5.96 6.34
CA GLN A 94 -9.39 6.49 6.91
C GLN A 94 -10.64 5.81 6.33
N GLN A 95 -10.66 5.60 5.01
CA GLN A 95 -11.76 4.86 4.36
C GLN A 95 -11.85 3.41 4.84
N LEU A 96 -10.71 2.75 5.03
CA LEU A 96 -10.67 1.38 5.57
C LEU A 96 -11.17 1.33 7.02
N ALA A 97 -10.80 2.31 7.84
CA ALA A 97 -11.29 2.41 9.22
C ALA A 97 -12.82 2.63 9.25
N ALA A 98 -13.34 3.53 8.42
CA ALA A 98 -14.78 3.77 8.31
C ALA A 98 -15.53 2.52 7.82
N ALA A 99 -15.03 1.87 6.76
CA ALA A 99 -15.65 0.65 6.22
C ALA A 99 -15.67 -0.50 7.25
N LYS A 100 -14.63 -0.62 8.09
CA LYS A 100 -14.60 -1.60 9.18
C LYS A 100 -15.67 -1.31 10.24
N ALA A 101 -15.82 -0.05 10.65
CA ALA A 101 -16.85 0.36 11.60
C ALA A 101 -18.26 0.10 11.03
N ASP A 102 -18.49 0.38 9.75
CA ASP A 102 -19.77 0.13 9.08
C ASP A 102 -20.09 -1.37 8.97
N LEU A 103 -19.07 -2.19 8.73
CA LEU A 103 -19.22 -3.65 8.70
C LEU A 103 -19.61 -4.19 10.09
N GLU A 104 -18.93 -3.77 11.14
CA GLU A 104 -19.24 -4.17 12.52
C GLU A 104 -20.66 -3.76 12.94
N ALA A 105 -21.06 -2.53 12.59
CA ALA A 105 -22.41 -2.06 12.82
C ALA A 105 -23.45 -2.88 12.05
N SER A 106 -23.13 -3.31 10.83
CA SER A 106 -24.01 -4.16 10.00
C SER A 106 -24.16 -5.56 10.58
N LEU A 107 -23.06 -6.18 11.04
CA LEU A 107 -23.10 -7.48 11.70
C LEU A 107 -23.92 -7.43 13.00
N SER A 108 -23.79 -6.35 13.78
CA SER A 108 -24.58 -6.14 14.99
C SER A 108 -26.08 -5.99 14.70
N ARG A 109 -26.44 -5.28 13.61
CA ARG A 109 -27.82 -5.19 13.13
C ARG A 109 -28.36 -6.56 12.70
N GLU A 110 -27.56 -7.34 11.98
CA GLU A 110 -27.94 -8.68 11.53
C GLU A 110 -28.21 -9.61 12.71
N ALA A 111 -27.33 -9.64 13.71
CA ALA A 111 -27.54 -10.43 14.93
C ALA A 111 -28.85 -10.06 15.64
N THR A 112 -29.16 -8.76 15.70
CA THR A 112 -30.41 -8.26 16.28
C THR A 112 -31.63 -8.74 15.48
N LEU A 113 -31.57 -8.65 14.15
CA LEU A 113 -32.64 -9.12 13.26
C LEU A 113 -32.87 -10.63 13.36
N GLN A 114 -31.80 -11.42 13.48
CA GLN A 114 -31.90 -12.87 13.70
C GLN A 114 -32.59 -13.19 15.03
N GLY A 115 -32.30 -12.41 16.09
CA GLY A 115 -33.01 -12.50 17.36
C GLY A 115 -34.51 -12.24 17.20
N HIS A 116 -34.87 -11.12 16.58
CA HIS A 116 -36.27 -10.78 16.31
C HIS A 116 -36.99 -11.82 15.46
N LEU A 117 -36.32 -12.39 14.46
CA LEU A 117 -36.90 -13.43 13.61
C LEU A 117 -37.17 -14.71 14.40
N THR A 118 -36.26 -15.10 15.29
CA THR A 118 -36.45 -16.25 16.18
C THR A 118 -37.62 -16.04 17.14
N ASP A 119 -37.73 -14.85 17.72
CA ASP A 119 -38.84 -14.52 18.62
C ASP A 119 -40.19 -14.49 17.88
N ALA A 120 -40.21 -13.93 16.67
CA ALA A 120 -41.39 -13.93 15.81
C ALA A 120 -41.82 -15.36 15.42
N GLN A 121 -40.87 -16.26 15.15
CA GLN A 121 -41.15 -17.68 14.89
C GLN A 121 -41.82 -18.36 16.08
N LYS A 122 -41.28 -18.18 17.30
CA LYS A 122 -41.89 -18.72 18.52
C LYS A 122 -43.30 -18.19 18.76
N LEU A 123 -43.52 -16.89 18.55
CA LEU A 123 -44.85 -16.29 18.68
C LEU A 123 -45.83 -16.86 17.66
N ASN A 124 -45.38 -17.09 16.42
CA ASN A 124 -46.21 -17.68 15.38
C ASN A 124 -46.58 -19.14 15.70
N GLU A 125 -45.63 -19.93 16.19
CA GLU A 125 -45.88 -21.31 16.63
C GLU A 125 -46.87 -21.36 17.80
N ALA A 126 -46.71 -20.48 18.78
CA ALA A 126 -47.64 -20.37 19.89
C ALA A 126 -49.05 -19.98 19.41
N ALA A 127 -49.16 -18.98 18.53
CA ALA A 127 -50.44 -18.56 17.95
C ALA A 127 -51.10 -19.68 17.13
N ALA A 128 -50.32 -20.45 16.36
CA ALA A 128 -50.83 -21.61 15.62
C ALA A 128 -51.40 -22.68 16.56
N GLY A 129 -50.72 -22.94 17.69
CA GLY A 129 -51.21 -23.87 18.71
C GLY A 129 -52.52 -23.41 19.36
N GLU A 130 -52.64 -22.12 19.69
CA GLU A 130 -53.89 -21.56 20.24
C GLU A 130 -55.03 -21.59 19.22
N LEU A 131 -54.75 -21.32 17.93
CA LEU A 131 -55.75 -21.44 16.88
C LEU A 131 -56.29 -22.88 16.75
N GLU A 132 -55.44 -23.89 16.93
CA GLU A 132 -55.87 -25.29 16.86
C GLU A 132 -56.78 -25.65 18.05
N LYS A 133 -56.43 -25.22 19.27
CA LYS A 133 -57.30 -25.39 20.44
C LYS A 133 -58.66 -24.73 20.24
N VAL A 134 -58.69 -23.52 19.69
CA VAL A 134 -59.94 -22.81 19.40
C VAL A 134 -60.77 -23.57 18.35
N ARG A 135 -60.14 -24.17 17.34
CA ARG A 135 -60.84 -25.01 16.35
C ARG A 135 -61.47 -26.26 16.98
N GLU A 136 -60.74 -26.95 17.86
CA GLU A 136 -61.28 -28.10 18.60
C GLU A 136 -62.48 -27.69 19.45
N GLN A 137 -62.37 -26.61 20.22
CA GLN A 137 -63.48 -26.08 21.03
C GLN A 137 -64.71 -25.72 20.18
N VAL A 138 -64.50 -25.11 19.00
CA VAL A 138 -65.59 -24.80 18.08
C VAL A 138 -66.26 -26.08 17.56
N ALA A 139 -65.48 -27.12 17.23
CA ALA A 139 -66.01 -28.41 16.79
C ALA A 139 -66.86 -29.08 17.88
N ASP A 140 -66.38 -29.07 19.12
CA ASP A 140 -67.10 -29.61 20.28
C ASP A 140 -68.41 -28.86 20.53
N LEU A 141 -68.39 -27.53 20.50
CA LEU A 141 -69.58 -26.70 20.66
C LEU A 141 -70.60 -26.94 19.53
N GLN A 142 -70.14 -27.15 18.29
CA GLN A 142 -71.01 -27.51 17.17
C GLN A 142 -71.66 -28.88 17.35
N ALA A 143 -70.90 -29.87 17.84
CA ALA A 143 -71.43 -31.19 18.18
C ALA A 143 -72.48 -31.11 19.29
N GLN A 144 -72.20 -30.40 20.38
CA GLN A 144 -73.14 -30.18 21.49
C GLN A 144 -74.43 -29.48 21.02
N LEU A 145 -74.32 -28.44 20.19
CA LEU A 145 -75.47 -27.73 19.64
C LEU A 145 -76.34 -28.66 18.78
N THR A 146 -75.71 -29.56 18.00
CA THR A 146 -76.42 -30.52 17.15
C THR A 146 -77.17 -31.55 18.00
N ALA A 147 -76.54 -32.07 19.06
CA ALA A 147 -77.16 -32.98 20.01
C ALA A 147 -78.37 -32.32 20.72
N ALA A 148 -78.20 -31.13 21.31
CA ALA A 148 -79.27 -30.42 22.00
C ALA A 148 -80.47 -30.09 21.09
N LYS A 149 -80.22 -29.74 19.82
CA LYS A 149 -81.28 -29.55 18.81
C LYS A 149 -82.07 -30.83 18.54
N SER A 150 -81.42 -31.99 18.55
CA SER A 150 -82.09 -33.27 18.35
C SER A 150 -82.96 -33.66 19.55
N GLU A 151 -82.47 -33.44 20.78
CA GLU A 151 -83.19 -33.72 22.02
C GLU A 151 -84.42 -32.83 22.19
N THR A 152 -84.30 -31.52 21.95
CA THR A 152 -85.43 -30.58 21.99
C THR A 152 -86.50 -30.88 20.94
N LYS A 153 -86.11 -31.44 19.78
CA LYS A 153 -87.05 -31.90 18.76
C LYS A 153 -87.77 -33.18 19.19
N ALA A 154 -87.09 -34.08 19.90
CA ALA A 154 -87.68 -35.30 20.45
C ALA A 154 -88.65 -35.00 21.60
N ALA A 155 -88.35 -34.04 22.47
CA ALA A 155 -89.18 -33.65 23.61
C ALA A 155 -90.47 -32.89 23.23
N LYS A 156 -90.57 -32.36 21.99
CA LYS A 156 -91.76 -31.66 21.48
C LYS A 156 -92.72 -32.55 20.69
N LYS A 157 -92.45 -33.86 20.60
CA LYS A 157 -93.21 -34.84 19.82
C LYS A 157 -93.94 -35.80 20.76
#